data_AF-A0A8B6XK06-F1
#
_entry.id   AF-A0A8B6XK06-F1
#
_cell.length_a   1.000
_cell.length_b   1.000
_cell.length_c   1.000
_cell.angle_alpha   90.00
_cell.angle_beta   90.00
_cell.angle_gamma   90.00
#
_symmetry.space_group_name_H-M   'P 1'
#
loop_
_entity.id
_entity.type
_entity.pdbx_description
1 polymer ?
#
loop_
_entity_poly.entity_id
_entity_poly.type
_entity_poly.pdbx_seq_one_letter_code
_entity_poly.pdbx_strand_id
1 'polypeptide(L)'
;VGGYDLIVLDRGDLLPEYKIVDLNNKTLGDACLASEWYDQLYSMFMEFIDKTGLTMVETDGPYGGDACASKSHLHHVGYEDSVYKQTFLQGEFFKELRRRNIYINQPDDYWYQGGSRTGLGYNENQYSLPRWEDLSISRQSLFDRIYNYIPTAGWMFLPLVDYHGGGAEAAFEPLNQNIVAYQFGLAQYLGAGVAACYRGYRIYDTNETKAMVTKWVSFYKKYRDIITSDIVRVRRPDMQSIDSYMHVNYRLNDKGLVMVFNPTTETQSMLLTLPLYYTGISEVAIISEKDENPEPYTLDKGWEVEIMVELPPLEITWYVIRDSTKNN
;
A
#
# COMPACT_ATOMS: atom_id res chain seq x y z
N VAL A 1 -5.31 14.86 5.87
CA VAL A 1 -3.99 15.47 5.58
C VAL A 1 -3.09 15.10 6.74
N GLY A 2 -1.82 14.84 6.49
CA GLY A 2 -0.86 14.42 7.51
C GLY A 2 0.51 15.04 7.34
N GLY A 3 1.44 14.64 8.21
CA GLY A 3 2.85 15.03 8.16
C GLY A 3 3.77 13.80 8.12
N TYR A 4 5.04 14.03 7.79
CA TYR A 4 6.10 13.02 7.76
C TYR A 4 7.18 13.42 8.76
N ASP A 5 7.70 12.45 9.53
CA ASP A 5 8.93 12.60 10.30
C ASP A 5 9.68 11.27 10.36
N LEU A 6 11.00 11.33 10.40
CA LEU A 6 11.89 10.19 10.61
C LEU A 6 12.10 10.04 12.13
N ILE A 7 11.58 9.02 12.80
CA ILE A 7 11.50 9.07 14.28
C ILE A 7 12.71 8.46 15.03
N VAL A 8 13.40 7.48 14.43
CA VAL A 8 14.50 6.75 15.08
C VAL A 8 15.70 6.55 14.16
N LEU A 9 15.50 5.81 13.06
CA LEU A 9 16.60 5.39 12.19
C LEU A 9 17.22 6.59 11.48
N ASP A 10 18.53 6.54 11.24
CA ASP A 10 19.28 7.52 10.45
C ASP A 10 19.09 8.99 10.91
N ARG A 11 18.75 9.21 12.20
CA ARG A 11 18.65 10.54 12.82
C ARG A 11 20.01 11.14 13.11
N GLY A 12 20.74 11.41 12.03
CA GLY A 12 22.07 12.02 12.04
C GLY A 12 22.11 13.40 12.69
N ASP A 13 21.00 14.13 12.64
CA ASP A 13 20.80 15.48 13.18
C ASP A 13 20.74 15.53 14.72
N LEU A 14 20.50 14.40 15.39
CA LEU A 14 20.42 14.35 16.85
C LEU A 14 21.79 14.49 17.51
N LEU A 15 21.77 15.02 18.73
CA LEU A 15 22.93 15.10 19.59
C LEU A 15 23.40 13.69 20.00
N PRO A 16 24.72 13.44 20.14
CA PRO A 16 25.25 12.12 20.45
C PRO A 16 24.69 11.48 21.72
N GLU A 17 24.31 12.27 22.72
CA GLU A 17 23.73 11.79 23.99
C GLU A 17 22.34 11.15 23.86
N TYR A 18 21.66 11.34 22.73
CA TYR A 18 20.38 10.69 22.45
C TYR A 18 20.52 9.45 21.59
N LYS A 19 21.74 9.12 21.12
CA LYS A 19 21.95 8.05 20.16
C LYS A 19 22.16 6.72 20.83
N ILE A 20 21.75 5.66 20.14
CA ILE A 20 22.10 4.30 20.52
C ILE A 20 23.62 4.17 20.54
N VAL A 21 24.16 3.57 21.60
CA VAL A 21 25.60 3.26 21.73
C VAL A 21 25.81 1.76 21.89
N ASP A 22 26.89 1.25 21.28
CA ASP A 22 27.32 -0.13 21.45
C ASP A 22 28.02 -0.36 22.81
N LEU A 23 28.40 -1.61 23.09
CA LEU A 23 29.11 -1.99 24.33
C LEU A 23 30.47 -1.29 24.53
N ASN A 24 31.01 -0.64 23.49
CA ASN A 24 32.24 0.13 23.54
C ASN A 24 31.98 1.65 23.63
N ASN A 25 30.73 2.06 23.90
CA ASN A 25 30.26 3.44 23.92
C ASN A 25 30.42 4.18 22.57
N LYS A 26 30.42 3.46 21.44
CA LYS A 26 30.39 4.07 20.12
C LYS A 26 28.94 4.26 19.67
N THR A 27 28.60 5.45 19.18
CA THR A 27 27.27 5.74 18.63
C THR A 27 27.02 4.96 17.34
N LEU A 28 25.83 4.38 17.20
CA LEU A 28 25.42 3.63 16.01
C LEU A 28 24.75 4.48 14.93
N GLY A 29 24.33 5.71 15.26
CA GLY A 29 23.71 6.65 14.31
C GLY A 29 22.23 6.90 14.61
N ASP A 30 21.53 5.86 15.06
CA ASP A 30 20.10 5.89 15.36
C ASP A 30 19.80 6.51 16.73
N ALA A 31 18.60 7.08 16.85
CA ALA A 31 18.11 7.59 18.13
C ALA A 31 17.78 6.45 19.10
N CYS A 32 18.12 6.60 20.37
CA CYS A 32 17.60 5.74 21.41
C CYS A 32 16.26 6.31 21.87
N LEU A 33 15.13 5.66 21.56
CA LEU A 33 13.83 6.07 22.11
C LEU A 33 13.75 5.96 23.62
N ALA A 34 14.68 5.26 24.26
CA ALA A 34 14.75 5.21 25.71
C ALA A 34 15.68 6.31 26.30
N SER A 35 16.18 7.24 25.49
CA SER A 35 16.78 8.50 25.95
C SER A 35 15.72 9.60 26.09
N GLU A 36 16.15 10.79 26.53
CA GLU A 36 15.32 12.01 26.59
C GLU A 36 14.76 12.43 25.21
N TRP A 37 15.26 11.84 24.10
CA TRP A 37 14.69 12.05 22.77
C TRP A 37 13.20 11.73 22.71
N TYR A 38 12.74 10.66 23.37
CA TYR A 38 11.33 10.29 23.34
C TYR A 38 10.42 11.38 23.90
N ASP A 39 10.82 12.01 25.01
CA ASP A 39 10.03 13.07 25.63
C ASP A 39 9.94 14.31 24.72
N GLN A 40 11.04 14.64 24.03
CA GLN A 40 11.08 15.73 23.05
C GLN A 40 10.22 15.42 21.83
N LEU A 41 10.42 14.25 21.22
CA LEU A 41 9.65 13.76 20.08
C LEU A 41 8.15 13.78 20.40
N TYR A 42 7.76 13.19 21.55
CA TYR A 42 6.38 13.14 22.00
C TYR A 42 5.79 14.55 22.15
N SER A 43 6.47 15.45 22.87
CA SER A 43 6.00 16.82 23.07
C SER A 43 5.83 17.56 21.75
N MET A 44 6.82 17.47 20.85
CA MET A 44 6.80 18.11 19.54
C MET A 44 5.63 17.60 18.69
N PHE A 45 5.45 16.28 18.62
CA PHE A 45 4.36 15.67 17.85
C PHE A 45 2.98 16.05 18.38
N MET A 46 2.76 15.96 19.70
CA MET A 46 1.46 16.27 20.28
C MET A 46 1.12 17.74 20.12
N GLU A 47 2.09 18.65 20.35
CA GLU A 47 1.89 20.08 20.13
C GLU A 47 1.61 20.39 18.65
N PHE A 48 2.32 19.75 17.73
CA PHE A 48 2.10 19.94 16.29
C PHE A 48 0.71 19.46 15.87
N ILE A 49 0.29 18.28 16.31
CA ILE A 49 -1.04 17.74 16.03
C ILE A 49 -2.14 18.63 16.62
N ASP A 50 -1.97 19.08 17.87
CA ASP A 50 -2.95 19.95 18.56
C ASP A 50 -3.09 21.31 17.87
N LYS A 51 -1.99 21.88 17.36
CA LYS A 51 -2.02 23.15 16.62
C LYS A 51 -2.59 23.03 15.21
N THR A 52 -2.34 21.93 14.52
CA THR A 52 -2.65 21.78 13.09
C THR A 52 -3.97 21.06 12.83
N GLY A 53 -4.42 20.21 13.77
CA GLY A 53 -5.58 19.34 13.58
C GLY A 53 -5.36 18.24 12.54
N LEU A 54 -4.12 17.92 12.19
CA LEU A 54 -3.81 16.82 11.27
C LEU A 54 -4.24 15.48 11.88
N THR A 55 -4.71 14.58 11.03
CA THR A 55 -5.33 13.29 11.42
C THR A 55 -4.58 12.07 10.90
N MET A 56 -3.38 12.29 10.36
CA MET A 56 -2.49 11.24 9.88
C MET A 56 -1.04 11.65 10.11
N VAL A 57 -0.19 10.70 10.45
CA VAL A 57 1.26 10.86 10.49
C VAL A 57 1.93 9.70 9.78
N GLU A 58 2.97 10.02 9.02
CA GLU A 58 3.93 9.06 8.48
C GLU A 58 5.16 9.10 9.40
N THR A 59 5.35 8.03 10.17
CA THR A 59 6.48 7.87 11.08
C THR A 59 7.46 6.91 10.42
N ASP A 60 8.41 7.49 9.71
CA ASP A 60 9.47 6.76 9.02
C ASP A 60 10.60 6.41 9.98
N GLY A 61 11.41 5.42 9.63
CA GLY A 61 12.47 4.88 10.48
C GLY A 61 12.02 4.59 11.91
N PRO A 62 10.97 3.78 12.14
CA PRO A 62 10.63 3.25 13.46
C PRO A 62 11.79 2.45 14.06
N TYR A 63 11.75 2.23 15.38
CA TYR A 63 12.78 1.50 16.10
C TYR A 63 13.02 0.10 15.52
N GLY A 64 14.22 -0.13 14.98
CA GLY A 64 14.61 -1.37 14.29
C GLY A 64 15.04 -2.52 15.19
N GLY A 65 15.08 -2.33 16.52
CA GLY A 65 15.42 -3.38 17.47
C GLY A 65 16.86 -3.34 18.01
N ASP A 66 17.64 -2.30 17.73
CA ASP A 66 19.01 -2.17 18.21
C ASP A 66 19.12 -2.00 19.72
N ALA A 67 20.02 -2.76 20.35
CA ALA A 67 20.32 -2.63 21.77
C ALA A 67 21.22 -1.42 22.03
N CYS A 68 21.02 -0.76 23.18
CA CYS A 68 21.75 0.42 23.61
C CYS A 68 22.46 0.16 24.94
N ALA A 69 23.78 0.27 24.98
CA ALA A 69 24.57 0.04 26.18
C ALA A 69 24.68 1.27 27.11
N SER A 70 24.06 2.40 26.73
CA SER A 70 24.10 3.62 27.53
C SER A 70 23.55 3.37 28.92
N LYS A 71 24.23 3.91 29.93
CA LYS A 71 23.77 3.90 31.34
C LYS A 71 23.25 5.26 31.80
N SER A 72 23.27 6.26 30.92
CA SER A 72 22.84 7.62 31.19
C SER A 72 21.48 7.97 30.59
N HIS A 73 20.95 7.15 29.68
CA HIS A 73 19.65 7.38 29.09
C HIS A 73 18.53 7.22 30.11
N LEU A 74 17.52 8.07 30.00
CA LEU A 74 16.50 8.24 31.03
C LEU A 74 15.62 7.01 31.28
N HIS A 75 15.28 6.24 30.25
CA HIS A 75 14.20 5.25 30.30
C HIS A 75 14.66 3.79 30.26
N HIS A 76 15.98 3.54 30.21
CA HIS A 76 16.55 2.20 30.34
C HIS A 76 17.81 2.22 31.21
N VAL A 77 18.15 1.08 31.82
CA VAL A 77 19.28 0.96 32.76
C VAL A 77 20.59 0.63 32.04
N GLY A 78 20.50 -0.14 30.96
CA GLY A 78 21.66 -0.56 30.19
C GLY A 78 21.28 -1.42 29.00
N TYR A 79 22.24 -2.22 28.55
CA TYR A 79 22.10 -3.06 27.35
C TYR A 79 20.98 -4.10 27.49
N GLU A 80 20.81 -4.65 28.68
CA GLU A 80 19.93 -5.79 28.93
C GLU A 80 18.43 -5.44 28.87
N ASP A 81 18.05 -4.19 29.16
CA ASP A 81 16.65 -3.74 29.14
C ASP A 81 16.33 -2.78 27.99
N SER A 82 17.34 -2.26 27.27
CA SER A 82 17.17 -1.22 26.26
C SER A 82 16.20 -1.61 25.15
N VAL A 83 16.24 -2.86 24.68
CA VAL A 83 15.39 -3.30 23.56
C VAL A 83 13.92 -3.27 23.97
N TYR A 84 13.61 -3.86 25.13
CA TYR A 84 12.26 -3.85 25.69
C TYR A 84 11.75 -2.43 25.90
N LYS A 85 12.57 -1.55 26.49
CA LYS A 85 12.19 -0.16 26.80
C LYS A 85 11.94 0.67 25.55
N GLN A 86 12.80 0.59 24.55
CA GLN A 86 12.62 1.30 23.28
C GLN A 86 11.37 0.82 22.54
N THR A 87 11.15 -0.50 22.44
CA THR A 87 9.93 -1.06 21.85
C THR A 87 8.68 -0.62 22.62
N PHE A 88 8.72 -0.66 23.96
CA PHE A 88 7.61 -0.23 24.80
C PHE A 88 7.24 1.24 24.55
N LEU A 89 8.23 2.14 24.53
CA LEU A 89 8.00 3.57 24.35
C LEU A 89 7.45 3.90 22.96
N GLN A 90 7.97 3.27 21.89
CA GLN A 90 7.37 3.44 20.56
C GLN A 90 5.90 2.99 20.54
N GLY A 91 5.61 1.87 21.20
CA GLY A 91 4.24 1.40 21.32
C GLY A 91 3.33 2.35 22.09
N GLU A 92 3.81 2.96 23.18
CA GLU A 92 3.03 3.99 23.90
C GLU A 92 2.78 5.23 23.04
N PHE A 93 3.77 5.67 22.26
CA PHE A 93 3.60 6.76 21.30
C PHE A 93 2.52 6.45 20.26
N PHE A 94 2.56 5.27 19.65
CA PHE A 94 1.54 4.85 18.67
C PHE A 94 0.15 4.68 19.30
N LYS A 95 0.06 4.14 20.53
CA LYS A 95 -1.22 4.06 21.25
C LYS A 95 -1.82 5.43 21.52
N GLU A 96 -1.03 6.42 21.88
CA GLU A 96 -1.53 7.78 22.10
C GLU A 96 -2.05 8.41 20.80
N LEU A 97 -1.32 8.24 19.70
CA LEU A 97 -1.78 8.67 18.38
C LEU A 97 -3.13 8.00 18.02
N ARG A 98 -3.27 6.69 18.26
CA ARG A 98 -4.53 5.97 18.06
C ARG A 98 -5.65 6.47 18.96
N ARG A 99 -5.37 6.77 20.25
CA ARG A 99 -6.35 7.34 21.19
C ARG A 99 -6.89 8.69 20.70
N ARG A 100 -6.05 9.44 19.99
CA ARG A 100 -6.37 10.72 19.35
C ARG A 100 -7.00 10.57 17.95
N ASN A 101 -7.31 9.34 17.52
CA ASN A 101 -7.85 9.02 16.20
C ASN A 101 -6.93 9.47 15.04
N ILE A 102 -5.62 9.42 15.27
CA ILE A 102 -4.60 9.69 14.27
C ILE A 102 -4.25 8.39 13.53
N TYR A 103 -4.23 8.45 12.20
CA TYR A 103 -3.83 7.35 11.36
C TYR A 103 -2.30 7.28 11.23
N ILE A 104 -1.70 6.11 11.41
CA ILE A 104 -0.23 5.95 11.46
C ILE A 104 0.26 5.15 10.25
N ASN A 105 0.99 5.81 9.36
CA ASN A 105 1.71 5.17 8.26
C ASN A 105 3.16 4.92 8.69
N GLN A 106 3.68 3.70 8.57
CA GLN A 106 5.05 3.36 8.98
C GLN A 106 5.53 2.09 8.24
N PRO A 107 6.85 1.90 8.06
CA PRO A 107 7.39 0.83 7.20
C PRO A 107 7.50 -0.57 7.84
N ASP A 108 7.34 -0.71 9.17
CA ASP A 108 7.59 -1.95 9.92
C ASP A 108 6.30 -2.64 10.44
N ASP A 109 6.39 -3.73 11.21
CA ASP A 109 5.22 -4.49 11.68
C ASP A 109 4.76 -4.11 13.11
N TYR A 110 4.41 -2.84 13.32
CA TYR A 110 3.92 -2.31 14.60
C TYR A 110 2.40 -2.46 14.82
N TRP A 111 1.76 -3.43 14.15
CA TRP A 111 0.31 -3.66 14.16
C TRP A 111 -0.29 -3.80 15.57
N TYR A 112 0.34 -4.62 16.42
CA TYR A 112 -0.11 -4.83 17.80
C TYR A 112 0.24 -3.68 18.75
N GLN A 113 0.95 -2.67 18.26
CA GLN A 113 1.37 -1.50 19.03
C GLN A 113 0.67 -0.22 18.58
N GLY A 114 -0.18 -0.29 17.54
CA GLY A 114 -1.00 0.84 17.08
C GLY A 114 -0.71 1.30 15.66
N GLY A 115 0.29 0.73 14.96
CA GLY A 115 0.55 1.02 13.55
C GLY A 115 -0.69 0.71 12.68
N SER A 116 -0.97 1.58 11.69
CA SER A 116 -2.12 1.39 10.79
C SER A 116 -1.76 0.82 9.42
N ARG A 117 -0.48 0.91 9.01
CA ARG A 117 0.06 0.41 7.73
C ARG A 117 1.47 -0.12 7.88
N THR A 118 1.87 -0.96 6.93
CA THR A 118 3.24 -1.43 6.69
C THR A 118 3.55 -1.42 5.19
N GLY A 119 4.83 -1.43 4.82
CA GLY A 119 5.24 -1.55 3.43
C GLY A 119 4.88 -2.91 2.83
N LEU A 120 4.29 -2.94 1.63
CA LEU A 120 4.02 -4.21 0.93
C LEU A 120 5.22 -4.68 0.11
N GLY A 121 6.35 -4.87 0.79
CA GLY A 121 7.49 -5.62 0.26
C GLY A 121 8.30 -4.94 -0.84
N TYR A 122 8.18 -3.62 -0.98
CA TYR A 122 9.06 -2.84 -1.86
C TYR A 122 10.42 -2.59 -1.20
N ASN A 123 11.42 -2.29 -2.03
CA ASN A 123 12.66 -1.65 -1.61
C ASN A 123 12.62 -0.21 -2.12
N GLU A 124 13.03 0.79 -1.35
CA GLU A 124 12.95 2.18 -1.84
C GLU A 124 13.76 2.44 -3.10
N ASN A 125 14.91 1.77 -3.25
CA ASN A 125 15.73 1.90 -4.46
C ASN A 125 15.00 1.33 -5.69
N GLN A 126 14.00 0.47 -5.52
CA GLN A 126 13.13 0.01 -6.61
C GLN A 126 12.49 1.18 -7.35
N TYR A 127 12.15 2.26 -6.63
CA TYR A 127 11.52 3.45 -7.19
C TYR A 127 12.47 4.32 -8.03
N SER A 128 13.76 3.96 -8.10
CA SER A 128 14.73 4.54 -9.04
C SER A 128 14.89 3.71 -10.32
N LEU A 129 14.22 2.56 -10.43
CA LEU A 129 14.22 1.75 -11.66
C LEU A 129 13.36 2.42 -12.75
N PRO A 130 13.59 2.08 -14.03
CA PRO A 130 12.69 2.48 -15.11
C PRO A 130 11.22 2.16 -14.78
N ARG A 131 10.28 3.06 -15.11
CA ARG A 131 8.86 2.97 -14.71
C ARG A 131 8.25 1.58 -14.86
N TRP A 132 8.50 0.92 -15.98
CA TRP A 132 7.92 -0.40 -16.25
C TRP A 132 8.55 -1.52 -15.41
N GLU A 133 9.82 -1.42 -15.05
CA GLU A 133 10.47 -2.35 -14.13
C GLU A 133 9.92 -2.19 -12.71
N ASP A 134 9.82 -0.94 -12.22
CA ASP A 134 9.20 -0.65 -10.92
C ASP A 134 7.75 -1.14 -10.87
N LEU A 135 6.92 -0.77 -11.85
CA LEU A 135 5.52 -1.22 -11.90
C LEU A 135 5.43 -2.74 -11.91
N SER A 136 6.34 -3.42 -12.63
CA SER A 136 6.38 -4.88 -12.70
C SER A 136 6.68 -5.53 -11.36
N ILE A 137 7.70 -5.00 -10.65
CA ILE A 137 8.09 -5.51 -9.34
C ILE A 137 7.01 -5.19 -8.31
N SER A 138 6.52 -3.95 -8.28
CA SER A 138 5.44 -3.50 -7.40
C SER A 138 4.19 -4.39 -7.55
N ARG A 139 3.83 -4.77 -8.78
CA ARG A 139 2.68 -5.64 -9.05
C ARG A 139 2.87 -7.06 -8.49
N GLN A 140 4.07 -7.63 -8.64
CA GLN A 140 4.39 -8.92 -8.02
C GLN A 140 4.39 -8.84 -6.49
N SER A 141 4.99 -7.78 -5.93
CA SER A 141 5.00 -7.54 -4.49
C SER A 141 3.59 -7.40 -3.92
N LEU A 142 2.69 -6.69 -4.60
CA LEU A 142 1.28 -6.63 -4.22
C LEU A 142 0.67 -8.05 -4.16
N PHE A 143 0.76 -8.81 -5.26
CA PHE A 143 0.16 -10.14 -5.34
C PHE A 143 0.69 -11.10 -4.25
N ASP A 144 2.00 -11.07 -4.00
CA ASP A 144 2.66 -11.96 -3.04
C ASP A 144 2.47 -11.51 -1.59
N ARG A 145 2.40 -10.20 -1.30
CA ARG A 145 2.25 -9.70 0.07
C ARG A 145 0.83 -9.77 0.60
N ILE A 146 -0.15 -9.81 -0.30
CA ILE A 146 -1.56 -10.05 0.06
C ILE A 146 -1.77 -11.48 0.64
N TYR A 147 -0.79 -12.38 0.59
CA TYR A 147 -0.81 -13.61 1.42
C TYR A 147 -0.77 -13.34 2.93
N ASN A 148 -0.10 -12.26 3.33
CA ASN A 148 0.21 -11.98 4.74
C ASN A 148 -0.58 -10.79 5.30
N TYR A 149 -1.00 -9.86 4.44
CA TYR A 149 -1.69 -8.64 4.85
C TYR A 149 -2.96 -8.41 4.04
N ILE A 150 -3.99 -7.86 4.67
CA ILE A 150 -5.15 -7.33 3.96
C ILE A 150 -4.73 -6.10 3.12
N PRO A 151 -5.38 -5.81 1.99
CA PRO A 151 -4.89 -4.76 1.10
C PRO A 151 -4.89 -3.36 1.74
N THR A 152 -5.86 -3.07 2.61
CA THR A 152 -5.96 -1.77 3.28
C THR A 152 -4.85 -1.50 4.31
N ALA A 153 -4.15 -2.56 4.73
CA ALA A 153 -2.96 -2.49 5.57
C ALA A 153 -1.70 -2.13 4.78
N GLY A 154 -1.78 -2.17 3.44
CA GLY A 154 -0.64 -1.96 2.58
C GLY A 154 -0.30 -0.51 2.31
N TRP A 155 1.00 -0.24 2.35
CA TRP A 155 1.62 0.99 1.88
C TRP A 155 2.54 0.68 0.69
N MET A 156 2.42 1.50 -0.36
CA MET A 156 3.26 1.50 -1.55
C MET A 156 3.62 2.93 -1.94
N PHE A 157 4.44 3.08 -2.98
CA PHE A 157 4.89 4.36 -3.50
C PHE A 157 4.72 4.46 -5.01
N LEU A 158 4.51 5.68 -5.51
CA LEU A 158 4.61 6.02 -6.92
C LEU A 158 5.39 7.34 -7.06
N PRO A 159 6.67 7.30 -7.49
CA PRO A 159 7.49 8.50 -7.62
C PRO A 159 7.10 9.30 -8.88
N LEU A 160 6.30 10.35 -8.73
CA LEU A 160 5.94 11.18 -9.88
C LEU A 160 7.15 11.98 -10.38
N VAL A 161 8.03 12.41 -9.50
CA VAL A 161 9.30 13.07 -9.84
C VAL A 161 10.49 12.15 -9.55
N ASP A 162 11.68 12.55 -10.01
CA ASP A 162 12.91 11.79 -9.75
C ASP A 162 13.11 11.54 -8.24
N TYR A 163 13.38 10.28 -7.92
CA TYR A 163 13.52 9.77 -6.56
C TYR A 163 14.70 8.80 -6.52
N HIS A 164 15.57 9.00 -5.53
CA HIS A 164 16.87 8.29 -5.39
C HIS A 164 17.76 8.33 -6.65
N GLY A 165 17.56 9.29 -7.55
CA GLY A 165 18.43 9.51 -8.73
C GLY A 165 18.18 8.57 -9.90
N GLY A 166 16.99 7.98 -10.01
CA GLY A 166 16.58 7.16 -11.17
C GLY A 166 16.41 7.94 -12.47
N GLY A 167 16.31 9.27 -12.39
CA GLY A 167 16.23 10.17 -13.52
C GLY A 167 14.92 10.06 -14.32
N ALA A 168 14.99 10.46 -15.59
CA ALA A 168 13.80 10.61 -16.44
C ALA A 168 13.13 9.29 -16.85
N GLU A 169 13.81 8.14 -16.75
CA GLU A 169 13.23 6.83 -17.04
C GLU A 169 12.41 6.28 -15.87
N ALA A 170 12.71 6.71 -14.64
CA ALA A 170 12.00 6.33 -13.41
C ALA A 170 10.85 7.29 -13.08
N ALA A 171 11.04 8.60 -13.29
CA ALA A 171 10.02 9.61 -12.97
C ALA A 171 8.78 9.51 -13.87
N PHE A 172 7.57 9.66 -13.33
CA PHE A 172 6.35 9.69 -14.16
C PHE A 172 6.09 11.06 -14.78
N GLU A 173 6.61 12.15 -14.22
CA GLU A 173 6.56 13.48 -14.83
C GLU A 173 7.56 13.58 -16.00
N PRO A 174 7.16 14.21 -17.14
CA PRO A 174 5.84 14.79 -17.43
C PRO A 174 4.76 13.72 -17.59
N LEU A 175 3.64 13.88 -16.88
CA LEU A 175 2.60 12.85 -16.74
C LEU A 175 1.92 12.57 -18.08
N ASN A 176 1.77 13.59 -18.92
CA ASN A 176 1.15 13.44 -20.23
C ASN A 176 2.01 12.62 -21.21
N GLN A 177 3.34 12.67 -21.06
CA GLN A 177 4.26 11.88 -21.88
C GLN A 177 4.34 10.42 -21.40
N ASN A 178 4.06 10.17 -20.13
CA ASN A 178 4.11 8.86 -19.51
C ASN A 178 2.72 8.35 -19.08
N ILE A 179 1.65 8.82 -19.74
CA ILE A 179 0.26 8.61 -19.27
C ILE A 179 -0.11 7.13 -19.16
N VAL A 180 0.43 6.28 -20.04
CA VAL A 180 0.18 4.82 -20.03
C VAL A 180 0.73 4.19 -18.75
N ALA A 181 2.01 4.42 -18.44
CA ALA A 181 2.62 3.93 -17.21
C ALA A 181 1.91 4.52 -15.98
N TYR A 182 1.60 5.83 -16.00
CA TYR A 182 0.91 6.48 -14.88
C TYR A 182 -0.47 5.89 -14.64
N GLN A 183 -1.20 5.57 -15.71
CA GLN A 183 -2.48 4.87 -15.66
C GLN A 183 -2.33 3.49 -15.00
N PHE A 184 -1.31 2.72 -15.36
CA PHE A 184 -1.02 1.42 -14.73
C PHE A 184 -0.76 1.56 -13.22
N GLY A 185 0.07 2.53 -12.83
CA GLY A 185 0.37 2.80 -11.43
C GLY A 185 -0.88 3.14 -10.61
N LEU A 186 -1.76 3.99 -11.13
CA LEU A 186 -3.03 4.30 -10.48
C LEU A 186 -3.95 3.08 -10.42
N ALA A 187 -4.11 2.38 -11.54
CA ALA A 187 -5.01 1.24 -11.66
C ALA A 187 -4.63 0.10 -10.72
N GLN A 188 -3.35 -0.24 -10.61
CA GLN A 188 -2.91 -1.34 -9.76
C GLN A 188 -3.09 -1.03 -8.27
N TYR A 189 -2.76 0.19 -7.82
CA TYR A 189 -2.83 0.53 -6.40
C TYR A 189 -4.27 0.76 -5.96
N LEU A 190 -5.02 1.60 -6.70
CA LEU A 190 -6.43 1.83 -6.41
C LEU A 190 -7.25 0.56 -6.61
N GLY A 191 -6.99 -0.20 -7.66
CA GLY A 191 -7.68 -1.45 -7.95
C GLY A 191 -7.42 -2.54 -6.94
N ALA A 192 -6.27 -2.54 -6.25
CA ALA A 192 -5.98 -3.51 -5.19
C ALA A 192 -6.45 -3.03 -3.81
N GLY A 193 -6.96 -1.81 -3.67
CA GLY A 193 -7.32 -1.26 -2.35
C GLY A 193 -6.11 -0.91 -1.48
N VAL A 194 -4.92 -0.85 -2.09
CA VAL A 194 -3.65 -0.52 -1.42
C VAL A 194 -3.42 0.98 -1.51
N ALA A 195 -2.97 1.57 -0.41
CA ALA A 195 -2.64 2.98 -0.41
C ALA A 195 -1.23 3.21 -0.94
N ALA A 196 -1.12 4.10 -1.92
CA ALA A 196 0.16 4.56 -2.43
C ALA A 196 0.42 6.03 -2.05
N CYS A 197 1.66 6.35 -1.71
CA CYS A 197 2.14 7.72 -1.69
C CYS A 197 2.49 8.14 -3.13
N TYR A 198 1.76 9.11 -3.68
CA TYR A 198 2.03 9.69 -5.00
C TYR A 198 2.97 10.89 -4.81
N ARG A 199 4.28 10.67 -4.93
CA ARG A 199 5.31 11.66 -4.58
C ARG A 199 5.60 12.59 -5.75
N GLY A 200 5.07 13.81 -5.69
CA GLY A 200 5.35 14.84 -6.69
C GLY A 200 4.70 16.17 -6.34
N TYR A 201 4.84 17.15 -7.23
CA TYR A 201 4.29 18.49 -7.01
C TYR A 201 2.82 18.62 -7.41
N ARG A 202 2.32 17.66 -8.20
CA ARG A 202 0.96 17.64 -8.76
C ARG A 202 0.56 16.22 -9.15
N ILE A 203 -0.74 15.99 -9.26
CA ILE A 203 -1.30 14.69 -9.68
C ILE A 203 -1.75 14.66 -11.15
N TYR A 204 -1.75 15.80 -11.84
CA TYR A 204 -2.01 15.92 -13.29
C TYR A 204 -1.34 17.20 -13.83
N ASP A 205 -1.03 17.21 -15.13
CA ASP A 205 -0.35 18.30 -15.84
C ASP A 205 -1.10 18.81 -17.09
N THR A 206 -2.10 18.06 -17.56
CA THR A 206 -2.98 18.39 -18.70
C THR A 206 -4.42 17.99 -18.40
N ASN A 207 -5.36 18.40 -19.25
CA ASN A 207 -6.75 17.94 -19.14
C ASN A 207 -6.89 16.43 -19.37
N GLU A 208 -6.03 15.85 -20.21
CA GLU A 208 -6.01 14.41 -20.48
C GLU A 208 -5.54 13.61 -19.26
N THR A 209 -4.43 14.01 -18.63
CA THR A 209 -3.96 13.35 -17.41
C THR A 209 -4.94 13.56 -16.25
N LYS A 210 -5.59 14.73 -16.17
CA LYS A 210 -6.68 14.96 -15.20
C LYS A 210 -7.87 14.03 -15.42
N ALA A 211 -8.28 13.81 -16.67
CA ALA A 211 -9.37 12.90 -16.99
C ALA A 211 -9.02 11.45 -16.61
N MET A 212 -7.80 11.00 -16.91
CA MET A 212 -7.31 9.68 -16.54
C MET A 212 -7.28 9.48 -15.01
N VAL A 213 -6.76 10.44 -14.25
CA VAL A 213 -6.78 10.40 -12.78
C VAL A 213 -8.23 10.39 -12.26
N THR A 214 -9.09 11.22 -12.83
CA THR A 214 -10.51 11.29 -12.44
C THR A 214 -11.22 9.96 -12.68
N LYS A 215 -10.93 9.27 -13.79
CA LYS A 215 -11.46 7.93 -14.10
C LYS A 215 -11.13 6.95 -12.96
N TRP A 216 -9.86 6.82 -12.59
CA TRP A 216 -9.44 5.83 -11.58
C TRP A 216 -9.86 6.20 -10.15
N VAL A 217 -9.87 7.49 -9.81
CA VAL A 217 -10.42 7.94 -8.52
C VAL A 217 -11.93 7.69 -8.46
N SER A 218 -12.66 7.89 -9.56
CA SER A 218 -14.11 7.62 -9.62
C SER A 218 -14.39 6.13 -9.54
N PHE A 219 -13.59 5.30 -10.22
CA PHE A 219 -13.60 3.84 -10.10
C PHE A 219 -13.44 3.42 -8.63
N TYR A 220 -12.38 3.88 -7.94
CA TYR A 220 -12.15 3.56 -6.54
C TYR A 220 -13.31 3.99 -5.64
N LYS A 221 -13.86 5.18 -5.86
CA LYS A 221 -15.00 5.69 -5.09
C LYS A 221 -16.27 4.87 -5.32
N LYS A 222 -16.55 4.48 -6.56
CA LYS A 222 -17.74 3.70 -6.93
C LYS A 222 -17.70 2.31 -6.28
N TYR A 223 -16.56 1.63 -6.36
CA TYR A 223 -16.42 0.25 -5.90
C TYR A 223 -15.68 0.12 -4.56
N ARG A 224 -15.63 1.19 -3.75
CA ARG A 224 -14.82 1.24 -2.54
C ARG A 224 -15.09 0.07 -1.61
N ASP A 225 -16.36 -0.24 -1.36
CA ASP A 225 -16.75 -1.26 -0.40
C ASP A 225 -16.17 -2.64 -0.76
N ILE A 226 -16.21 -3.02 -2.04
CA ILE A 226 -15.63 -4.29 -2.51
C ILE A 226 -14.10 -4.19 -2.63
N ILE A 227 -13.54 -3.07 -3.11
CA ILE A 227 -12.08 -2.86 -3.23
C ILE A 227 -11.38 -2.88 -1.87
N THR A 228 -12.05 -2.51 -0.78
CA THR A 228 -11.47 -2.60 0.57
C THR A 228 -11.71 -3.96 1.24
N SER A 229 -12.26 -4.94 0.52
CA SER A 229 -12.49 -6.30 1.00
C SER A 229 -11.32 -7.24 0.67
N ASP A 230 -11.40 -8.47 1.19
CA ASP A 230 -10.39 -9.52 0.98
C ASP A 230 -10.18 -9.82 -0.51
N ILE A 231 -8.96 -10.23 -0.86
CA ILE A 231 -8.58 -10.59 -2.23
C ILE A 231 -8.33 -12.09 -2.32
N VAL A 232 -8.90 -12.69 -3.37
CA VAL A 232 -8.51 -13.99 -3.90
C VAL A 232 -7.58 -13.76 -5.08
N ARG A 233 -6.44 -14.46 -5.05
CA ARG A 233 -5.48 -14.48 -6.15
C ARG A 233 -6.02 -15.33 -7.28
N VAL A 234 -6.00 -14.79 -8.50
CA VAL A 234 -6.49 -15.50 -9.69
C VAL A 234 -5.31 -15.95 -10.53
N ARG A 235 -4.50 -15.01 -11.02
CA ARG A 235 -3.34 -15.31 -11.85
C ARG A 235 -2.19 -14.37 -11.50
N ARG A 236 -1.06 -14.96 -11.07
CA ARG A 236 0.11 -14.18 -10.64
C ARG A 236 0.68 -13.38 -11.81
N PRO A 237 1.04 -12.11 -11.62
CA PRO A 237 1.79 -11.33 -12.60
C PRO A 237 3.14 -11.98 -12.92
N ASP A 238 3.36 -12.31 -14.19
CA ASP A 238 4.64 -12.75 -14.76
C ASP A 238 5.17 -11.78 -15.85
N MET A 239 4.42 -10.71 -16.11
CA MET A 239 4.66 -9.68 -17.14
C MET A 239 4.70 -10.21 -18.59
N GLN A 240 4.27 -11.44 -18.81
CA GLN A 240 4.33 -12.10 -20.12
C GLN A 240 2.94 -12.43 -20.69
N SER A 241 1.88 -12.32 -19.89
CA SER A 241 0.51 -12.47 -20.35
C SER A 241 -0.46 -11.74 -19.42
N ILE A 242 -1.76 -11.97 -19.59
CA ILE A 242 -2.80 -11.47 -18.71
C ILE A 242 -2.54 -11.97 -17.28
N ASP A 243 -2.72 -11.07 -16.33
CA ASP A 243 -2.70 -11.39 -14.91
C ASP A 243 -3.90 -10.74 -14.18
N SER A 244 -4.24 -11.29 -13.02
CA SER A 244 -5.50 -10.94 -12.35
C SER A 244 -5.55 -11.27 -10.86
N TYR A 245 -6.33 -10.48 -10.14
CA TYR A 245 -6.79 -10.75 -8.79
C TYR A 245 -8.25 -10.33 -8.64
N MET A 246 -8.93 -10.86 -7.62
CA MET A 246 -10.35 -10.64 -7.39
C MET A 246 -10.62 -10.27 -5.94
N HIS A 247 -11.25 -9.13 -5.70
CA HIS A 247 -11.86 -8.83 -4.41
C HIS A 247 -13.12 -9.66 -4.21
N VAL A 248 -13.38 -10.12 -2.97
CA VAL A 248 -14.55 -10.92 -2.63
C VAL A 248 -15.20 -10.44 -1.33
N ASN A 249 -16.53 -10.39 -1.32
CA ASN A 249 -17.29 -10.12 -0.09
C ASN A 249 -18.74 -10.63 -0.20
N TYR A 250 -19.06 -11.73 0.48
CA TYR A 250 -20.39 -12.33 0.42
C TYR A 250 -21.52 -11.45 0.97
N ARG A 251 -21.19 -10.42 1.77
CA ARG A 251 -22.16 -9.54 2.43
C ARG A 251 -22.60 -8.37 1.55
N LEU A 252 -21.83 -8.04 0.52
CA LEU A 252 -22.12 -6.92 -0.39
C LEU A 252 -23.07 -7.33 -1.52
N ASN A 253 -23.58 -6.31 -2.23
CA ASN A 253 -24.31 -6.50 -3.49
C ASN A 253 -23.33 -6.82 -4.62
N ASP A 254 -22.27 -6.01 -4.73
CA ASP A 254 -21.09 -6.30 -5.54
C ASP A 254 -20.26 -7.34 -4.76
N LYS A 255 -20.53 -8.61 -5.02
CA LYS A 255 -19.94 -9.74 -4.27
C LYS A 255 -18.51 -10.05 -4.69
N GLY A 256 -18.14 -9.66 -5.91
CA GLY A 256 -16.78 -9.75 -6.40
C GLY A 256 -16.43 -8.62 -7.35
N LEU A 257 -15.14 -8.24 -7.37
CA LEU A 257 -14.58 -7.35 -8.37
C LEU A 257 -13.25 -7.92 -8.84
N VAL A 258 -13.15 -8.25 -10.12
CA VAL A 258 -11.95 -8.81 -10.75
C VAL A 258 -11.22 -7.68 -11.44
N MET A 259 -9.94 -7.49 -11.13
CA MET A 259 -9.06 -6.63 -11.90
C MET A 259 -8.25 -7.48 -12.88
N VAL A 260 -8.15 -7.06 -14.14
CA VAL A 260 -7.49 -7.80 -15.22
C VAL A 260 -6.58 -6.87 -15.99
N PHE A 261 -5.35 -7.30 -16.23
CA PHE A 261 -4.29 -6.46 -16.77
C PHE A 261 -3.58 -7.20 -17.89
N ASN A 262 -3.26 -6.47 -18.97
CA ASN A 262 -2.34 -6.94 -19.99
C ASN A 262 -1.11 -6.02 -19.99
N PRO A 263 -0.01 -6.40 -19.31
CA PRO A 263 1.22 -5.62 -19.28
C PRO A 263 2.06 -5.76 -20.56
N THR A 264 1.64 -6.59 -21.52
CA THR A 264 2.42 -6.88 -22.73
C THR A 264 2.18 -5.85 -23.84
N THR A 265 3.03 -5.88 -24.87
CA THR A 265 2.91 -5.04 -26.06
C THR A 265 2.02 -5.65 -27.15
N GLU A 266 1.35 -6.78 -26.86
CA GLU A 266 0.49 -7.49 -27.82
C GLU A 266 -0.90 -7.71 -27.22
N THR A 267 -1.91 -7.83 -28.06
CA THR A 267 -3.24 -8.26 -27.59
C THR A 267 -3.14 -9.66 -27.01
N GLN A 268 -3.62 -9.84 -25.79
CA GLN A 268 -3.66 -11.13 -25.12
C GLN A 268 -5.11 -11.61 -25.04
N SER A 269 -5.30 -12.91 -25.18
CA SER A 269 -6.61 -13.55 -25.14
C SER A 269 -6.53 -14.84 -24.34
N MET A 270 -7.36 -15.00 -23.32
CA MET A 270 -7.39 -16.23 -22.51
C MET A 270 -8.75 -16.50 -21.90
N LEU A 271 -9.01 -17.79 -21.66
CA LEU A 271 -10.10 -18.22 -20.80
C LEU A 271 -9.65 -18.10 -19.35
N LEU A 272 -10.22 -17.14 -18.61
CA LEU A 272 -9.85 -16.84 -17.23
C LEU A 272 -10.83 -17.52 -16.26
N THR A 273 -10.32 -18.43 -15.44
CA THR A 273 -11.09 -19.12 -14.39
C THR A 273 -11.19 -18.24 -13.14
N LEU A 274 -12.41 -17.97 -12.69
CA LEU A 274 -12.70 -17.15 -11.50
C LEU A 274 -13.24 -18.02 -10.36
N PRO A 275 -12.54 -18.11 -9.22
CA PRO A 275 -12.99 -18.90 -8.07
C PRO A 275 -14.03 -18.13 -7.23
N LEU A 276 -15.31 -18.46 -7.38
CA LEU A 276 -16.41 -17.69 -6.77
C LEU A 276 -16.84 -18.17 -5.38
N TYR A 277 -16.24 -19.23 -4.84
CA TYR A 277 -16.62 -19.80 -3.54
C TYR A 277 -16.80 -18.75 -2.41
N TYR A 278 -15.84 -17.82 -2.28
CA TYR A 278 -15.86 -16.79 -1.23
C TYR A 278 -16.82 -15.62 -1.49
N THR A 279 -17.41 -15.54 -2.69
CA THR A 279 -18.47 -14.56 -3.01
C THR A 279 -19.82 -14.97 -2.40
N GLY A 280 -19.96 -16.24 -2.01
CA GLY A 280 -21.20 -16.82 -1.50
C GLY A 280 -22.31 -16.99 -2.55
N ILE A 281 -21.98 -16.88 -3.84
CA ILE A 281 -22.88 -17.23 -4.95
C ILE A 281 -22.85 -18.75 -5.11
N SER A 282 -24.03 -19.39 -5.21
CA SER A 282 -24.14 -20.86 -5.25
C SER A 282 -24.53 -21.46 -6.60
N GLU A 283 -25.17 -20.69 -7.49
CA GLU A 283 -25.73 -21.22 -8.74
C GLU A 283 -25.37 -20.37 -9.95
N VAL A 284 -25.83 -19.11 -9.98
CA VAL A 284 -25.64 -18.22 -11.13
C VAL A 284 -25.09 -16.87 -10.69
N ALA A 285 -23.91 -16.55 -11.20
CA ALA A 285 -23.30 -15.23 -11.10
C ALA A 285 -23.70 -14.35 -12.29
N ILE A 286 -23.97 -13.07 -12.02
CA ILE A 286 -24.11 -12.05 -13.06
C ILE A 286 -22.78 -11.30 -13.14
N ILE A 287 -22.13 -11.37 -14.29
CA ILE A 287 -20.81 -10.79 -14.51
C ILE A 287 -20.90 -9.74 -15.61
N SER A 288 -20.38 -8.55 -15.33
CA SER A 288 -20.39 -7.41 -16.23
C SER A 288 -19.00 -6.79 -16.33
N GLU A 289 -18.47 -6.65 -17.55
CA GLU A 289 -17.26 -5.88 -17.78
C GLU A 289 -17.56 -4.40 -17.57
N LYS A 290 -16.77 -3.71 -16.74
CA LYS A 290 -16.94 -2.27 -16.44
C LYS A 290 -18.33 -1.88 -15.94
N ASP A 291 -19.09 -2.84 -15.42
CA ASP A 291 -20.50 -2.68 -14.99
C ASP A 291 -21.47 -2.41 -16.16
N GLU A 292 -21.11 -2.90 -17.34
CA GLU A 292 -21.91 -2.84 -18.56
C GLU A 292 -22.21 -4.26 -19.06
N ASN A 293 -23.30 -4.41 -19.81
CA ASN A 293 -23.70 -5.67 -20.47
C ASN A 293 -23.61 -6.91 -19.56
N PRO A 294 -24.41 -6.98 -18.47
CA PRO A 294 -24.36 -8.08 -17.53
C PRO A 294 -24.81 -9.40 -18.16
N GLU A 295 -24.01 -10.44 -18.02
CA GLU A 295 -24.27 -11.78 -18.55
C GLU A 295 -24.32 -12.83 -17.42
N PRO A 296 -25.20 -13.84 -17.51
CA PRO A 296 -25.30 -14.91 -16.52
C PRO A 296 -24.26 -16.02 -16.76
N TYR A 297 -23.59 -16.45 -15.68
CA TYR A 297 -22.65 -17.57 -15.67
C TYR A 297 -23.09 -18.58 -14.63
N THR A 298 -23.32 -19.82 -15.07
CA THR A 298 -23.62 -20.93 -14.15
C THR A 298 -22.32 -21.45 -13.56
N LEU A 299 -22.26 -21.49 -12.23
CA LEU A 299 -21.09 -22.00 -11.50
C LEU A 299 -20.96 -23.50 -11.72
N ASP A 300 -19.73 -23.97 -11.84
CA ASP A 300 -19.43 -25.40 -11.87
C ASP A 300 -19.45 -26.03 -10.45
N LYS A 301 -19.08 -27.31 -10.36
CA LYS A 301 -19.04 -28.02 -9.07
C LYS A 301 -17.91 -27.55 -8.13
N GLY A 302 -16.93 -26.82 -8.65
CA GLY A 302 -15.87 -26.16 -7.90
C GLY A 302 -16.22 -24.74 -7.47
N TRP A 303 -17.44 -24.27 -7.73
CA TRP A 303 -17.84 -22.86 -7.57
C TRP A 303 -17.00 -21.92 -8.43
N GLU A 304 -16.59 -22.37 -9.61
CA GLU A 304 -15.81 -21.60 -10.58
C GLU A 304 -16.64 -21.24 -11.80
N VAL A 305 -16.22 -20.18 -12.49
CA VAL A 305 -16.72 -19.80 -13.80
C VAL A 305 -15.56 -19.46 -14.71
N GLU A 306 -15.72 -19.69 -16.00
CA GLU A 306 -14.75 -19.33 -17.02
C GLU A 306 -15.27 -18.14 -17.85
N ILE A 307 -14.48 -17.07 -17.93
CA ILE A 307 -14.80 -15.91 -18.77
C ILE A 307 -13.76 -15.74 -19.87
N MET A 308 -14.21 -15.45 -21.08
CA MET A 308 -13.30 -15.13 -22.19
C MET A 308 -12.83 -13.69 -22.04
N VAL A 309 -11.52 -13.50 -21.87
CA VAL A 309 -10.89 -12.19 -21.78
C VAL A 309 -10.04 -11.95 -23.02
N GLU A 310 -10.29 -10.87 -23.73
CA GLU A 310 -9.40 -10.34 -24.77
C GLU A 310 -9.07 -8.89 -24.44
N LEU A 311 -7.78 -8.59 -24.29
CA LEU A 311 -7.33 -7.30 -23.79
C LEU A 311 -6.18 -6.75 -24.67
N PRO A 312 -6.30 -5.54 -25.23
CA PRO A 312 -5.24 -4.93 -26.03
C PRO A 312 -3.92 -4.73 -25.25
N PRO A 313 -2.82 -4.40 -25.95
CA PRO A 313 -1.55 -4.07 -25.30
C PRO A 313 -1.71 -2.98 -24.24
N LEU A 314 -1.05 -3.14 -23.10
CA LEU A 314 -0.98 -2.12 -22.05
C LEU A 314 -2.39 -1.60 -21.65
N GLU A 315 -3.35 -2.51 -21.51
CA GLU A 315 -4.70 -2.18 -21.09
C GLU A 315 -5.07 -2.81 -19.74
N ILE A 316 -6.04 -2.18 -19.08
CA ILE A 316 -6.62 -2.65 -17.83
C ILE A 316 -8.14 -2.69 -17.98
N THR A 317 -8.75 -3.79 -17.54
CA THR A 317 -10.21 -3.88 -17.39
C THR A 317 -10.59 -4.44 -16.02
N TRP A 318 -11.89 -4.40 -15.71
CA TRP A 318 -12.43 -5.01 -14.51
C TRP A 318 -13.81 -5.60 -14.76
N TYR A 319 -14.14 -6.63 -13.97
CA TYR A 319 -15.44 -7.28 -13.99
C TYR A 319 -16.10 -7.16 -12.62
N VAL A 320 -17.38 -6.84 -12.60
CA VAL A 320 -18.20 -6.82 -11.38
C VAL A 320 -19.03 -8.08 -11.34
N ILE A 321 -19.08 -8.73 -10.17
CA ILE A 321 -19.78 -10.00 -9.96
C ILE A 321 -20.90 -9.79 -8.94
N ARG A 322 -22.13 -10.13 -9.33
CA ARG A 322 -23.32 -10.06 -8.48
C ARG A 322 -24.06 -11.38 -8.46
N ASP A 323 -24.90 -11.53 -7.45
CA ASP A 323 -25.82 -12.66 -7.36
C ASP A 323 -27.06 -12.40 -8.22
N SER A 324 -27.48 -13.40 -9.00
CA SER A 324 -28.74 -13.34 -9.75
C SER A 324 -29.98 -13.24 -8.84
N THR A 325 -29.89 -13.72 -7.59
CA THR A 325 -31.03 -13.83 -6.68
C THR A 325 -31.36 -12.54 -5.92
N LYS A 326 -30.49 -11.53 -5.92
CA LYS A 326 -30.64 -10.29 -5.13
C LYS A 326 -31.16 -9.08 -5.92
N ASN A 327 -31.51 -9.24 -7.19
CA ASN A 327 -32.10 -8.16 -8.01
C ASN A 327 -33.62 -7.97 -7.82
N ASN A 328 -34.20 -8.46 -6.70
CA ASN A 328 -35.61 -8.28 -6.35
C ASN A 328 -35.80 -7.38 -5.13
#